data_AF-A0A7V7ACF1-F1
#
_entry.id   AF-A0A7V7ACF1-F1
#
_cell.length_a   1.000
_cell.length_b   1.000
_cell.length_c   1.000
_cell.angle_alpha   90.00
_cell.angle_beta   90.00
_cell.angle_gamma   90.00
#
_symmetry.space_group_name_H-M   'P 1'
#
loop_
_entity.id
_entity.type
_entity.pdbx_description
1 polymer ?
#
loop_
_entity_poly.entity_id
_entity_poly.type
_entity_poly.pdbx_seq_one_letter_code
_entity_poly.pdbx_strand_id
1 'polypeptide(L)'
;MTDKESKLSEITIVETELSVPRKGSVRVRIDLDNRILSWRESNRWNRNFTRTINQREVNMVRREITKNDLFKSERPAVRNLEQALHLPCSWEVSIYFEDAEPFK
;
A
#
# COMPACT_ATOMS: atom_id res chain seq x y z
N MET A 1 17.88 -14.02 17.90
CA MET A 1 16.64 -13.29 17.65
C MET A 1 16.99 -12.09 16.76
N THR A 2 17.25 -12.31 15.47
CA THR A 2 16.32 -12.27 14.31
C THR A 2 16.07 -10.84 13.82
N ASP A 3 16.94 -10.35 12.94
CA ASP A 3 16.79 -9.08 12.17
C ASP A 3 15.39 -8.90 11.55
N LYS A 4 14.66 -10.00 11.30
CA LYS A 4 13.30 -9.99 10.76
C LYS A 4 12.24 -9.51 11.75
N GLU A 5 12.42 -9.70 13.05
CA GLU A 5 11.46 -9.23 14.07
C GLU A 5 11.60 -7.73 14.34
N SER A 6 12.82 -7.18 14.27
CA SER A 6 13.04 -5.72 14.33
C SER A 6 12.32 -5.00 13.18
N LYS A 7 12.49 -5.53 11.95
CA LYS A 7 11.85 -4.98 10.74
C LYS A 7 10.32 -5.02 10.76
N LEU A 8 9.71 -5.91 11.54
CA LEU A 8 8.24 -5.99 11.65
C LEU A 8 7.68 -4.79 12.42
N SER A 9 8.34 -4.39 13.52
CA SER A 9 7.92 -3.24 14.32
C SER A 9 8.16 -1.90 13.65
N GLU A 10 9.12 -1.83 12.73
CA GLU A 10 9.51 -0.58 12.05
C GLU A 10 8.46 -0.11 11.03
N ILE A 11 7.57 -0.99 10.55
CA ILE A 11 6.53 -0.60 9.56
C ILE A 11 5.43 0.20 10.26
N THR A 12 5.28 1.46 9.87
CA THR A 12 4.28 2.38 10.44
C THR A 12 3.07 2.52 9.54
N ILE A 13 3.27 2.71 8.24
CA ILE A 13 2.19 2.94 7.26
C ILE A 13 2.37 2.04 6.05
N VAL A 14 1.23 1.57 5.54
CA VAL A 14 1.12 0.84 4.28
C VAL A 14 0.10 1.54 3.42
N GLU A 15 0.53 2.07 2.28
CA GLU A 15 -0.35 2.70 1.30
C GLU A 15 -0.36 1.88 0.01
N THR A 16 -1.51 1.78 -0.62
CA THR A 16 -1.68 1.11 -1.91
C THR A 16 -2.60 1.94 -2.77
N GLU A 17 -2.18 2.25 -3.98
CA GLU A 17 -2.98 2.99 -4.95
C GLU A 17 -3.12 2.20 -6.25
N LEU A 18 -4.36 2.07 -6.73
CA LEU A 18 -4.67 1.65 -8.09
C LEU A 18 -5.18 2.88 -8.84
N SER A 19 -4.49 3.27 -9.90
CA SER A 19 -4.76 4.46 -10.70
C SER A 19 -5.09 4.07 -12.14
N VAL A 20 -6.20 4.58 -12.66
CA VAL A 20 -6.64 4.32 -14.04
C VAL A 20 -6.89 5.65 -14.75
N PRO A 21 -6.17 5.96 -15.85
CA PRO A 21 -6.34 7.20 -16.58
C PRO A 21 -7.81 7.44 -16.95
N ARG A 22 -8.30 8.66 -16.65
CA ARG A 22 -9.69 9.11 -16.89
C ARG A 22 -10.78 8.36 -16.10
N LYS A 23 -10.44 7.31 -15.34
CA LYS A 23 -11.37 6.54 -14.49
C LYS A 23 -11.15 6.76 -12.99
N GLY A 24 -10.07 7.45 -12.62
CA GLY A 24 -9.77 7.82 -11.24
C GLY A 24 -8.84 6.83 -10.55
N SER A 25 -8.73 6.95 -9.23
CA SER A 25 -7.91 6.10 -8.39
C SER A 25 -8.65 5.56 -7.17
N VAL A 26 -8.18 4.43 -6.67
CA VAL A 26 -8.56 3.84 -5.40
C VAL A 26 -7.31 3.74 -4.55
N ARG A 27 -7.33 4.34 -3.37
CA ARG A 27 -6.23 4.34 -2.43
C ARG A 27 -6.65 3.73 -1.10
N VAL A 28 -5.86 2.81 -0.59
CA VAL A 28 -5.98 2.26 0.76
C VAL A 28 -4.76 2.68 1.54
N ARG A 29 -4.96 3.30 2.70
CA ARG A 29 -3.90 3.65 3.63
C ARG A 29 -4.19 3.01 4.97
N ILE A 30 -3.26 2.18 5.43
CA ILE A 30 -3.30 1.50 6.73
C ILE A 30 -2.20 2.11 7.58
N ASP A 31 -2.61 2.90 8.58
CA ASP A 31 -1.77 3.42 9.63
C ASP A 31 -1.77 2.43 10.79
N LEU A 32 -0.66 1.73 10.98
CA LEU A 32 -0.53 0.64 11.93
C LEU A 32 -0.31 1.13 13.36
N ASP A 33 0.22 2.34 13.53
CA ASP A 33 0.51 2.91 14.84
C ASP A 33 -0.73 3.60 15.42
N ASN A 34 -1.44 4.38 14.60
CA ASN A 34 -2.73 4.95 14.97
C ASN A 34 -3.89 3.95 14.83
N ARG A 35 -3.62 2.77 14.24
CA ARG A 35 -4.60 1.70 13.99
C ARG A 35 -5.80 2.17 13.18
N ILE A 36 -5.55 2.93 12.13
CA ILE A 36 -6.56 3.50 11.25
C ILE A 36 -6.39 2.91 9.86
N LEU A 37 -7.47 2.40 9.29
CA LEU A 37 -7.56 2.04 7.88
C LEU A 37 -8.47 3.03 7.17
N SER A 38 -7.97 3.63 6.10
CA SER A 38 -8.73 4.54 5.25
C SER A 38 -8.75 4.04 3.81
N TRP A 39 -9.91 4.17 3.18
CA TRP A 39 -10.15 3.88 1.77
C TRP A 39 -10.65 5.14 1.11
N ARG A 40 -10.04 5.50 -0.02
CA ARG A 40 -10.38 6.70 -0.79
C ARG A 40 -10.58 6.35 -2.26
N GLU A 41 -11.68 6.80 -2.84
CA GLU A 41 -11.91 6.75 -4.29
C GLU A 41 -11.92 8.17 -4.84
N SER A 42 -11.12 8.47 -5.87
CA SER A 42 -11.01 9.84 -6.41
C SER A 42 -12.31 10.32 -7.08
N ASN A 43 -13.09 9.40 -7.63
CA ASN A 43 -14.23 9.70 -8.47
C ASN A 43 -15.58 9.48 -7.78
N ARG A 44 -15.59 9.11 -6.50
CA ARG A 44 -16.82 8.88 -5.73
C ARG A 44 -16.70 9.50 -4.34
N TRP A 45 -17.55 10.50 -4.09
CA TRP A 45 -17.54 11.21 -2.80
C TRP A 45 -17.97 10.31 -1.63
N ASN A 46 -18.91 9.39 -1.84
CA ASN A 46 -19.53 8.58 -0.80
C ASN A 46 -18.91 7.19 -0.58
N ARG A 47 -17.87 6.80 -1.33
CA ARG A 47 -17.18 5.51 -1.16
C ARG A 47 -15.90 5.58 -0.33
N ASN A 48 -15.69 6.72 0.31
CA ASN A 48 -14.61 6.87 1.26
C ASN A 48 -15.04 6.28 2.60
N PHE A 49 -14.25 5.36 3.14
CA PHE A 49 -14.50 4.83 4.48
C PHE A 49 -13.24 4.89 5.33
N THR A 50 -13.42 5.06 6.62
CA THR A 50 -12.34 5.02 7.60
C THR A 50 -12.81 4.17 8.76
N ARG A 51 -12.01 3.19 9.16
CA ARG A 51 -12.30 2.33 10.30
C ARG A 51 -11.05 2.19 11.17
N THR A 52 -11.27 1.96 12.45
CA THR A 52 -10.22 1.51 13.34
C THR A 52 -9.96 0.02 13.13
N ILE A 53 -8.71 -0.40 13.28
CA ILE A 53 -8.30 -1.80 13.31
C ILE A 53 -7.77 -2.16 14.70
N ASN A 54 -7.81 -3.44 15.06
CA ASN A 54 -7.30 -3.90 16.35
C ASN A 54 -5.84 -4.37 16.25
N GLN A 55 -5.20 -4.63 17.39
CA GLN A 55 -3.80 -5.06 17.43
C GLN A 55 -3.55 -6.38 16.71
N ARG A 56 -4.54 -7.28 16.68
CA ARG A 56 -4.43 -8.56 15.96
C ARG A 56 -4.37 -8.33 14.45
N GLU A 57 -5.18 -7.42 13.92
CA GLU A 57 -5.14 -7.00 12.52
C GLU A 57 -3.80 -6.32 12.17
N VAL A 58 -3.30 -5.43 13.03
CA VAL A 58 -1.98 -4.79 12.85
C VAL A 58 -0.86 -5.82 12.74
N ASN A 59 -0.81 -6.77 13.69
CA ASN A 59 0.21 -7.82 13.70
C ASN A 59 0.12 -8.72 12.46
N MET A 60 -1.11 -8.98 11.98
CA MET A 60 -1.34 -9.72 10.75
C MET A 60 -0.78 -8.97 9.53
N VAL A 61 -1.05 -7.68 9.40
CA VAL A 61 -0.53 -6.86 8.27
C VAL A 61 1.00 -6.85 8.26
N ARG A 62 1.63 -6.53 9.39
CA ARG A 62 3.10 -6.55 9.52
C ARG A 62 3.68 -7.89 9.09
N ARG A 63 3.11 -8.99 9.62
CA ARG A 63 3.55 -10.35 9.29
C ARG A 63 3.45 -10.66 7.80
N GLU A 64 2.32 -10.36 7.16
CA GLU A 64 2.14 -10.70 5.74
C GLU A 64 3.05 -9.87 4.82
N ILE A 65 3.32 -8.62 5.16
CA ILE A 65 4.26 -7.77 4.40
C ILE A 65 5.67 -8.34 4.47
N THR A 66 6.16 -8.65 5.68
CA THR A 66 7.50 -9.21 5.87
C THR A 66 7.63 -10.63 5.31
N LYS A 67 6.59 -11.45 5.41
CA LYS A 67 6.59 -12.83 4.89
C LYS A 67 6.72 -12.87 3.37
N ASN A 68 6.07 -11.94 2.67
CA ASN A 68 6.03 -11.91 1.20
C ASN A 68 7.07 -10.95 0.59
N ASP A 69 7.97 -10.38 1.41
CA ASP A 69 9.00 -9.42 0.99
C ASP A 69 8.45 -8.28 0.12
N LEU A 70 7.27 -7.76 0.49
CA LEU A 70 6.55 -6.73 -0.30
C LEU A 70 7.25 -5.36 -0.30
N PHE A 71 8.43 -5.26 0.33
CA PHE A 71 9.31 -4.09 0.32
C PHE A 71 9.97 -3.85 -1.04
N LYS A 72 9.95 -4.85 -1.94
CA LYS A 72 10.57 -4.80 -3.26
C LYS A 72 9.57 -5.18 -4.35
N SER A 73 8.56 -4.36 -4.57
CA SER A 73 7.84 -4.46 -5.84
C SER A 73 8.57 -3.61 -6.88
N GLU A 74 9.61 -4.18 -7.49
CA GLU A 74 10.15 -3.61 -8.74
C GLU A 74 9.00 -3.50 -9.73
N ARG A 75 8.76 -2.27 -10.23
CA ARG A 75 7.85 -2.05 -11.35
C ARG A 75 8.23 -3.05 -12.44
N PRO A 76 7.32 -3.91 -12.95
CA PRO A 76 7.61 -4.60 -14.18
C PRO A 76 7.86 -3.52 -15.23
N ALA A 77 9.11 -3.42 -15.69
CA ALA A 77 9.47 -2.52 -16.77
C ALA A 77 8.58 -2.90 -17.95
N VAL A 78 7.60 -2.06 -18.28
CA VAL A 78 6.70 -2.28 -19.41
C VAL A 78 7.57 -2.15 -20.66
N ARG A 79 8.14 -3.27 -21.12
CA ARG A 79 9.10 -3.29 -22.22
C ARG A 79 8.47 -3.07 -23.60
N ASN A 80 7.14 -3.08 -23.71
CA ASN A 80 6.45 -2.96 -25.00
C ASN A 80 5.35 -1.89 -24.93
N LEU A 81 5.69 -0.65 -25.33
CA LEU A 81 4.75 0.47 -25.42
C LEU A 81 3.76 0.35 -26.61
N GLU A 82 3.96 -0.63 -27.51
CA GLU A 82 3.25 -0.70 -28.79
C GLU A 82 1.99 -1.60 -28.80
N GLN A 83 1.67 -2.29 -27.70
CA GLN A 83 0.48 -3.16 -27.61
C GLN A 83 -0.59 -2.71 -26.61
N ALA A 84 -0.42 -1.59 -25.91
CA ALA A 84 -1.37 -1.11 -24.91
C ALA A 84 -2.46 -0.19 -25.52
N LEU A 85 -3.33 -0.75 -26.36
CA LEU A 85 -4.57 -0.08 -26.80
C LEU A 85 -5.65 -0.01 -25.69
N HIS A 86 -5.30 -0.34 -24.45
CA HIS A 86 -6.14 -0.16 -23.27
C HIS A 86 -5.39 0.74 -22.28
N LEU A 87 -6.06 1.81 -21.83
CA LEU A 87 -5.55 2.79 -20.87
C LEU A 87 -4.73 2.09 -19.77
N PRO A 88 -3.42 2.36 -19.63
CA PRO A 88 -2.58 1.61 -18.70
C PRO A 88 -3.08 1.85 -17.28
N CYS A 89 -3.51 0.80 -16.59
CA CYS A 89 -3.70 0.86 -15.15
C CYS A 89 -2.32 0.85 -14.47
N SER A 90 -2.11 1.74 -13.52
CA SER A 90 -0.94 1.73 -12.65
C SER A 90 -1.36 1.27 -11.26
N TRP A 91 -0.51 0.49 -10.61
CA TRP A 91 -0.66 0.19 -9.19
C TRP A 91 0.66 0.48 -8.48
N GLU A 92 0.57 0.90 -7.23
CA GLU A 92 1.71 1.24 -6.39
C GLU A 92 1.42 0.79 -4.95
N VAL A 93 2.45 0.27 -4.28
CA VAL A 93 2.44 -0.03 -2.85
C VAL A 93 3.60 0.75 -2.24
N SER A 94 3.30 1.56 -1.23
CA SER A 94 4.29 2.37 -0.52
C SER A 94 4.30 1.95 0.95
N ILE A 95 5.48 1.58 1.44
CA ILE A 95 5.68 1.17 2.83
C ILE A 95 6.57 2.20 3.50
N TYR A 96 6.14 2.67 4.67
CA TYR A 96 6.80 3.72 5.44
C TYR A 96 7.34 3.14 6.75
N PHE A 97 8.51 3.65 7.14
CA PHE A 97 9.17 3.34 8.40
C PHE A 97 9.34 4.65 9.19
N GLU A 98 9.07 4.62 10.50
CA GLU A 98 9.26 5.76 11.42
C GLU A 98 8.68 7.11 10.96
N ASP A 99 7.46 7.12 10.39
CA ASP A 99 6.79 8.34 9.86
C ASP A 99 7.61 9.15 8.84
N ALA A 100 8.69 8.58 8.30
CA ALA A 100 9.56 9.16 7.30
C ALA A 100 9.22 8.66 5.89
N GLU A 101 9.76 9.37 4.88
CA GLU A 101 9.55 9.20 3.44
C GLU A 101 9.44 7.73 2.97
N PRO A 102 8.60 7.44 1.95
CA PRO A 102 8.35 6.08 1.50
C PRO A 102 9.64 5.43 1.00
N PHE A 103 9.87 4.17 1.39
CA PHE A 103 10.91 3.36 0.76
C PHE A 103 10.49 3.06 -0.69
N LYS A 104 11.24 3.56 -1.67
CA LYS A 104 10.99 3.37 -3.11
C LYS A 104 11.65 2.11 -3.66
#